data_AF-A0A7Z8CYZ7-F1
#
_entry.id   AF-A0A7Z8CYZ7-F1
#
_cell.length_a   1.000
_cell.length_b   1.000
_cell.length_c   1.000
_cell.angle_alpha   90.00
_cell.angle_beta   90.00
_cell.angle_gamma   90.00
#
_symmetry.space_group_name_H-M   'P 1'
#
loop_
_entity.id
_entity.type
_entity.pdbx_description
1 polymer ?
#
loop_
_entity_poly.entity_id
_entity_poly.type
_entity_poly.pdbx_seq_one_letter_code
_entity_poly.pdbx_strand_id
1 'polypeptide(L)'
;MGNEAIKVRTMNSSRVNPMILEDSFKDYDLVFFVENIEPFKNQSNWLSAFGEILIHCEPEIDGLGEPLFDADEEYIFIVIFTDGVRMDIQFRPLSSLADYLKEDSLTKIVLDKEQFVKIKLIPNDSIYHIQKPSEALYQASSNEFW
;
A
#
# COMPACT_ATOMS: atom_id res chain seq x y z
N MET A 1 4.54 8.11 -21.08
CA MET A 1 5.54 7.03 -21.20
C MET A 1 5.57 6.31 -19.86
N GLY A 2 5.37 4.99 -19.84
CA GLY A 2 5.42 4.20 -18.61
C GLY A 2 6.88 3.88 -18.23
N ASN A 3 7.17 3.74 -16.94
CA ASN A 3 8.48 3.27 -16.48
C ASN A 3 8.59 1.77 -16.74
N GLU A 4 9.64 1.31 -17.43
CA GLU A 4 9.81 -0.09 -17.80
C GLU A 4 10.13 -1.03 -16.63
N ALA A 5 10.74 -0.51 -15.57
CA ALA A 5 11.06 -1.29 -14.38
C ALA A 5 9.82 -1.73 -13.59
N ILE A 6 8.70 -1.02 -13.72
CA ILE A 6 7.43 -1.38 -13.09
C ILE A 6 6.77 -2.50 -13.90
N LYS A 7 6.60 -3.66 -13.29
CA LYS A 7 6.04 -4.87 -13.90
C LYS A 7 4.56 -5.04 -13.60
N VAL A 8 4.19 -4.84 -12.35
CA VAL A 8 2.81 -4.87 -11.86
C VAL A 8 2.56 -3.64 -10.99
N ARG A 9 1.36 -3.07 -11.08
CA ARG A 9 0.88 -2.02 -10.17
C ARG A 9 -0.49 -2.41 -9.67
N THR A 10 -0.69 -2.32 -8.36
CA THR A 10 -1.96 -2.55 -7.70
C THR A 10 -2.40 -1.29 -6.93
N MET A 11 -3.67 -1.30 -6.53
CA MET A 11 -4.24 -0.30 -5.64
C MET A 11 -5.02 -1.01 -4.54
N ASN A 12 -4.90 -0.53 -3.31
CA ASN A 12 -5.50 -1.15 -2.13
C ASN A 12 -6.62 -0.30 -1.51
N SER A 13 -7.16 -0.81 -0.39
CA SER A 13 -7.87 -0.02 0.61
C SER A 13 -9.22 0.55 0.13
N SER A 14 -9.64 1.64 0.77
CA SER A 14 -10.95 2.28 0.66
C SER A 14 -11.32 2.66 -0.79
N ARG A 15 -10.34 2.99 -1.65
CA ARG A 15 -10.59 3.34 -3.06
C ARG A 15 -10.96 2.17 -3.95
N VAL A 16 -10.66 0.94 -3.53
CA VAL A 16 -11.07 -0.27 -4.27
C VAL A 16 -12.22 -1.00 -3.60
N ASN A 17 -12.70 -0.52 -2.46
CA ASN A 17 -13.83 -1.10 -1.76
C ASN A 17 -15.16 -0.70 -2.43
N PRO A 18 -15.90 -1.65 -3.02
CA PRO A 18 -17.17 -1.35 -3.70
C PRO A 18 -18.32 -1.05 -2.74
N MET A 19 -18.15 -1.30 -1.43
CA MET A 19 -19.20 -1.21 -0.42
C MET A 19 -19.29 0.16 0.24
N ILE A 20 -18.35 1.07 -0.01
CA ILE A 20 -18.30 2.39 0.63
C ILE A 20 -18.55 3.52 -0.37
N LEU A 21 -19.15 4.61 0.13
CA LEU A 21 -19.39 5.81 -0.67
C LEU A 21 -18.07 6.48 -1.06
N GLU A 22 -18.02 7.09 -2.24
CA GLU A 22 -16.90 7.94 -2.63
C GLU A 22 -16.90 9.23 -1.80
N ASP A 23 -15.70 9.65 -1.39
CA ASP A 23 -15.47 10.90 -0.70
C ASP A 23 -14.08 11.46 -1.05
N SER A 24 -13.85 12.73 -0.74
CA SER A 24 -12.62 13.45 -1.08
C SER A 24 -11.46 13.23 -0.11
N PHE A 25 -11.70 12.54 1.01
CA PHE A 25 -10.70 12.31 2.07
C PHE A 25 -9.96 10.98 1.93
N LYS A 26 -10.39 10.11 1.01
CA LYS A 26 -9.67 8.86 0.71
C LYS A 26 -8.29 9.14 0.12
N ASP A 27 -7.28 8.52 0.69
CA ASP A 27 -5.93 8.42 0.18
C ASP A 27 -5.84 7.41 -0.98
N TYR A 28 -4.69 7.40 -1.67
CA TYR A 28 -4.35 6.36 -2.64
C TYR A 28 -3.26 5.46 -2.09
N ASP A 29 -3.60 4.19 -1.88
CA ASP A 29 -2.63 3.14 -1.57
C ASP A 29 -2.19 2.46 -2.86
N LEU A 30 -0.97 2.73 -3.32
CA LEU A 30 -0.40 2.16 -4.54
C LEU A 30 0.76 1.23 -4.20
N VAL A 31 0.75 0.02 -4.76
CA VAL A 31 1.89 -0.91 -4.65
C VAL A 31 2.47 -1.19 -6.02
N PHE A 32 3.77 -0.97 -6.16
CA PHE A 32 4.54 -1.18 -7.38
C PHE A 32 5.46 -2.38 -7.23
N PHE A 33 5.33 -3.34 -8.14
CA PHE A 33 6.19 -4.53 -8.21
C PHE A 33 7.25 -4.35 -9.28
N VAL A 34 8.50 -4.48 -8.83
CA VAL A 34 9.71 -4.23 -9.63
C VAL A 34 10.72 -5.35 -9.40
N GLU A 35 11.67 -5.56 -10.30
CA GLU A 35 12.75 -6.54 -10.06
C GLU A 35 13.78 -6.04 -9.04
N ASN A 36 13.95 -4.71 -8.93
CA ASN A 36 14.86 -4.07 -7.98
C ASN A 36 14.23 -2.76 -7.47
N ILE A 37 14.09 -2.63 -6.14
CA ILE A 37 13.49 -1.45 -5.49
C ILE A 37 14.49 -0.30 -5.33
N GLU A 38 15.79 -0.58 -5.33
CA GLU A 38 16.86 0.40 -5.04
C GLU A 38 16.80 1.70 -5.86
N PRO A 39 16.53 1.68 -7.18
CA PRO A 39 16.46 2.92 -7.95
C PRO A 39 15.34 3.86 -7.51
N PHE A 40 14.26 3.32 -6.94
CA PHE A 40 13.09 4.09 -6.51
C PHE A 40 13.26 4.64 -5.09
N LYS A 41 13.91 3.86 -4.22
CA LYS A 41 14.25 4.25 -2.85
C LYS A 41 15.34 5.33 -2.79
N ASN A 42 16.38 5.20 -3.61
CA ASN A 42 17.55 6.10 -3.55
C ASN A 42 17.30 7.50 -4.14
N GLN A 43 16.19 7.71 -4.85
CA GLN A 43 15.81 9.00 -5.41
C GLN A 43 14.31 9.17 -5.32
N SER A 44 13.84 10.21 -4.62
CA SER A 44 12.41 10.52 -4.47
C SER A 44 11.93 11.65 -5.39
N ASN A 45 12.79 12.19 -6.27
CA ASN A 45 12.46 13.29 -7.18
C ASN A 45 11.32 12.96 -8.16
N TRP A 46 11.11 11.70 -8.50
CA TRP A 46 10.02 11.24 -9.35
C TRP A 46 8.63 11.45 -8.73
N LEU A 47 8.53 11.62 -7.39
CA LEU A 47 7.27 11.94 -6.72
C LEU A 47 6.67 13.27 -7.21
N SER A 48 7.51 14.21 -7.65
CA SER A 48 7.06 15.48 -8.25
C SER A 48 6.25 15.30 -9.54
N ALA A 49 6.30 14.11 -10.17
CA ALA A 49 5.47 13.81 -11.33
C ALA A 49 3.97 13.68 -10.98
N PHE A 50 3.63 13.48 -9.70
CA PHE A 50 2.25 13.39 -9.23
C PHE A 50 1.67 14.75 -8.84
N GLY A 51 2.51 15.72 -8.49
CA GLY A 51 2.08 17.05 -8.06
C GLY A 51 3.16 17.77 -7.24
N GLU A 52 2.82 18.97 -6.80
CA GLU A 52 3.65 19.72 -5.85
C GLU A 52 3.47 19.12 -4.44
N ILE A 53 4.59 18.77 -3.81
CA ILE A 53 4.60 18.05 -2.53
C ILE A 53 4.49 19.05 -1.37
N LEU A 54 3.54 18.82 -0.47
CA LEU A 54 3.37 19.56 0.78
C LEU A 54 4.07 18.87 1.95
N ILE A 55 3.87 17.56 2.10
CA ILE A 55 4.51 16.71 3.11
C ILE A 55 5.07 15.48 2.41
N HIS A 56 6.29 15.11 2.77
CA HIS A 56 6.97 13.91 2.35
C HIS A 56 7.48 13.18 3.58
N CYS A 57 7.15 11.91 3.70
CA CYS A 57 7.61 11.08 4.79
C CYS A 57 8.03 9.70 4.27
N GLU A 58 9.17 9.24 4.78
CA GLU A 58 9.79 7.95 4.54
C GLU A 58 9.94 7.26 5.90
N PRO A 59 8.97 6.42 6.34
CA PRO A 59 8.98 5.81 7.67
C PRO A 59 10.27 5.08 8.02
N GLU A 60 10.92 4.47 7.02
CA GLU A 60 12.19 3.75 7.15
C GLU A 60 13.38 4.67 7.47
N ILE A 61 13.27 5.98 7.24
CA ILE A 61 14.35 6.97 7.43
C ILE A 61 13.99 8.01 8.51
N ASP A 62 12.76 8.49 8.53
CA ASP A 62 12.35 9.65 9.35
C ASP A 62 12.20 9.35 10.84
N GLY A 63 12.38 8.09 11.27
CA GLY A 63 12.43 7.72 12.69
C GLY A 63 11.08 7.81 13.39
N LEU A 64 9.98 7.53 12.68
CA LEU A 64 8.62 7.48 13.24
C LEU A 64 8.35 6.24 14.13
N GLY A 65 9.35 5.39 14.33
CA GLY A 65 9.25 4.14 15.10
C GLY A 65 10.29 3.13 14.63
N GLU A 66 10.03 1.85 14.92
CA GLU A 66 10.72 0.76 14.21
C GLU A 66 10.39 0.83 12.71
N PRO A 67 11.33 0.50 11.81
CA PRO A 67 11.06 0.42 10.38
C PRO A 67 9.82 -0.44 10.11
N LEU A 68 8.94 0.01 9.20
CA LEU A 68 7.74 -0.75 8.85
C LEU A 68 8.10 -2.05 8.12
N PHE A 69 9.19 -2.02 7.37
CA PHE A 69 9.68 -3.13 6.56
C PHE A 69 11.18 -3.32 6.74
N ASP A 70 11.66 -4.52 6.40
CA ASP A 70 13.08 -4.70 6.15
C ASP A 70 13.44 -3.90 4.89
N ALA A 71 14.41 -3.00 5.01
CA ALA A 71 14.67 -1.95 4.03
C ALA A 71 15.15 -2.49 2.67
N ASP A 72 15.56 -3.77 2.61
CA ASP A 72 15.95 -4.48 1.41
C ASP A 72 14.78 -5.22 0.74
N GLU A 73 13.65 -5.39 1.44
CA GLU A 73 12.48 -6.11 0.95
C GLU A 73 11.37 -5.17 0.52
N GLU A 74 11.08 -4.10 1.24
CA GLU A 74 9.97 -3.20 0.89
C GLU A 74 10.28 -1.76 1.28
N TYR A 75 9.62 -0.82 0.62
CA TYR A 75 9.81 0.60 0.91
C TYR A 75 8.53 1.38 0.67
N ILE A 76 8.22 2.36 1.53
CA ILE A 76 7.01 3.17 1.40
C ILE A 76 7.31 4.66 1.48
N PHE A 77 6.65 5.40 0.59
CA PHE A 77 6.58 6.86 0.65
C PHE A 77 5.17 7.27 1.06
N ILE A 78 5.05 8.11 2.09
CA ILE A 78 3.79 8.73 2.49
C ILE A 78 3.87 10.20 2.08
N VAL A 79 3.00 10.60 1.15
CA VAL A 79 3.07 11.92 0.51
C VAL A 79 1.73 12.61 0.57
N ILE A 80 1.75 13.89 0.97
CA ILE A 80 0.59 14.78 0.84
C ILE A 80 0.98 15.88 -0.13
N PHE A 81 0.15 16.09 -1.16
CA PHE A 81 0.34 17.11 -2.17
C PHE A 81 -0.36 18.42 -1.78
N THR A 82 0.01 19.54 -2.43
CA THR A 82 -0.54 20.87 -2.12
C THR A 82 -2.03 21.02 -2.45
N ASP A 83 -2.58 20.13 -3.28
CA ASP A 83 -4.01 20.03 -3.57
C ASP A 83 -4.79 19.22 -2.51
N GLY A 84 -4.11 18.70 -1.49
CA GLY A 84 -4.68 17.92 -0.40
C GLY A 84 -4.77 16.42 -0.67
N VAL A 85 -4.37 15.94 -1.84
CA VAL A 85 -4.32 14.50 -2.13
C VAL A 85 -3.23 13.86 -1.28
N ARG A 86 -3.56 12.75 -0.62
CA ARG A 86 -2.60 11.88 0.05
C ARG A 86 -2.38 10.60 -0.76
N MET A 87 -1.13 10.16 -0.85
CA MET A 87 -0.75 8.88 -1.44
C MET A 87 0.25 8.15 -0.56
N ASP A 88 -0.02 6.87 -0.36
CA ASP A 88 0.87 5.91 0.29
C ASP A 88 1.39 5.01 -0.85
N ILE A 89 2.67 5.18 -1.20
CA ILE A 89 3.31 4.58 -2.38
C ILE A 89 4.34 3.56 -1.93
N GLN A 90 4.02 2.29 -2.09
CA GLN A 90 4.87 1.17 -1.72
C GLN A 90 5.58 0.56 -2.93
N PHE A 91 6.83 0.17 -2.75
CA PHE A 91 7.60 -0.66 -3.68
C PHE A 91 7.90 -2.01 -3.04
N ARG A 92 7.66 -3.08 -3.79
CA ARG A 92 7.97 -4.46 -3.40
C ARG A 92 8.67 -5.20 -4.55
N PRO A 93 9.54 -6.18 -4.26
CA PRO A 93 10.16 -7.01 -5.26
C PRO A 93 9.10 -7.89 -5.91
N LEU A 94 9.22 -8.13 -7.21
CA LEU A 94 8.29 -8.96 -7.96
C LEU A 94 8.16 -10.39 -7.39
N SER A 95 9.21 -10.88 -6.72
CA SER A 95 9.20 -12.18 -6.01
C SER A 95 8.15 -12.26 -4.91
N SER A 96 7.80 -11.15 -4.26
CA SER A 96 6.80 -11.09 -3.18
C SER A 96 5.35 -11.07 -3.68
N LEU A 97 5.13 -10.84 -4.99
CA LEU A 97 3.80 -10.62 -5.57
C LEU A 97 2.81 -11.73 -5.20
N ALA A 98 3.24 -13.00 -5.23
CA ALA A 98 2.35 -14.12 -4.97
C ALA A 98 1.83 -14.15 -3.53
N ASP A 99 2.61 -13.69 -2.56
CA ASP A 99 2.22 -13.65 -1.16
C ASP A 99 1.42 -12.39 -0.85
N TYR A 100 1.86 -11.24 -1.37
CA TYR A 100 1.10 -9.99 -1.32
C TYR A 100 -0.36 -10.14 -1.80
N LEU A 101 -0.59 -10.84 -2.90
CA LEU A 101 -1.94 -11.04 -3.44
C LEU A 101 -2.89 -11.82 -2.50
N LYS A 102 -2.37 -12.41 -1.42
CA LYS A 102 -3.13 -13.11 -0.38
C LYS A 102 -3.27 -12.29 0.91
N GLU A 103 -2.50 -11.21 1.07
CA GLU A 103 -2.45 -10.42 2.31
C GLU A 103 -3.72 -9.59 2.51
N ASP A 104 -4.26 -9.01 1.44
CA ASP A 104 -5.39 -8.07 1.50
C ASP A 104 -6.48 -8.38 0.46
N SER A 105 -7.72 -8.50 0.93
CA SER A 105 -8.90 -8.73 0.09
C SER A 105 -9.38 -7.49 -0.65
N LEU A 106 -8.99 -6.29 -0.23
CA LEU A 106 -9.19 -5.02 -0.93
C LEU A 106 -8.00 -4.71 -1.83
N THR A 107 -7.73 -5.60 -2.79
CA THR A 107 -6.65 -5.42 -3.79
C THR A 107 -7.20 -5.39 -5.21
N LYS A 108 -6.85 -4.37 -5.99
CA LYS A 108 -7.17 -4.25 -7.42
C LYS A 108 -5.91 -4.17 -8.27
N ILE A 109 -5.81 -5.00 -9.30
CA ILE A 109 -4.74 -4.88 -10.30
C ILE A 109 -5.04 -3.66 -11.20
N VAL A 110 -4.09 -2.75 -11.30
CA VAL A 110 -4.17 -1.54 -12.15
C VAL A 110 -3.33 -1.70 -13.42
N LEU A 111 -2.18 -2.37 -13.32
CA LEU A 111 -1.28 -2.67 -14.43
C LEU A 111 -0.66 -4.04 -14.21
N ASP A 112 -0.59 -4.85 -15.26
CA ASP A 112 0.21 -6.08 -15.29
C ASP A 112 0.76 -6.25 -16.72
N LYS A 113 2.06 -5.98 -16.89
CA LYS A 113 2.68 -5.90 -18.23
C LYS A 113 2.88 -7.26 -18.88
N GLU A 114 3.19 -8.28 -18.10
CA GLU A 114 3.60 -9.60 -18.60
C GLU A 114 2.66 -10.71 -18.09
N GLN A 115 1.49 -10.33 -17.57
CA GLN A 115 0.46 -11.23 -17.04
C GLN A 115 0.97 -12.08 -15.86
N PHE A 116 1.72 -11.49 -14.93
CA PHE A 116 2.20 -12.19 -13.73
C PHE A 116 1.04 -12.67 -12.84
N VAL A 117 -0.07 -11.93 -12.81
CA VAL A 117 -1.22 -12.24 -11.96
C VAL A 117 -2.11 -13.27 -12.66
N LYS A 118 -2.12 -14.50 -12.13
CA LYS A 118 -2.91 -15.63 -12.67
C LYS A 118 -4.23 -15.87 -11.94
N ILE A 119 -4.49 -15.11 -10.88
CA ILE A 119 -5.72 -15.22 -10.09
C ILE A 119 -6.66 -14.06 -10.40
N LYS A 120 -7.96 -14.31 -10.30
CA LYS A 120 -8.96 -13.24 -10.36
C LYS A 120 -9.14 -12.68 -8.95
N LEU A 121 -8.79 -11.41 -8.78
CA LEU A 121 -9.08 -10.67 -7.56
C LEU A 121 -10.45 -9.98 -7.67
N ILE A 122 -11.26 -10.11 -6.63
CA ILE A 122 -12.52 -9.39 -6.48
C ILE A 122 -12.44 -8.63 -5.15
N PRO A 123 -12.19 -7.30 -5.20
CA PRO A 123 -12.10 -6.49 -3.99
C PRO A 123 -13.34 -6.65 -3.12
N ASN A 124 -13.13 -6.95 -1.85
CA ASN A 124 -14.19 -7.01 -0.84
C ASN A 124 -13.61 -6.73 0.55
N ASP A 125 -14.45 -6.26 1.47
CA ASP A 125 -14.08 -5.81 2.80
C ASP A 125 -14.28 -6.87 3.89
N SER A 126 -14.53 -8.13 3.51
CA SER A 126 -14.94 -9.18 4.44
C SER A 126 -13.92 -9.47 5.54
N ILE A 127 -12.62 -9.33 5.27
CA ILE A 127 -11.57 -9.55 6.27
C ILE A 127 -11.55 -8.46 7.37
N TYR A 128 -12.15 -7.29 7.11
CA TYR A 128 -12.25 -6.18 8.05
C TYR A 128 -13.53 -6.22 8.90
N HIS A 129 -14.46 -7.13 8.61
CA HIS A 129 -15.72 -7.23 9.35
C HIS A 129 -15.46 -7.81 10.75
N ILE A 130 -15.83 -7.06 11.78
CA ILE A 130 -15.70 -7.47 13.18
C ILE A 130 -16.43 -8.79 13.38
N GLN A 131 -15.69 -9.79 13.86
CA GLN A 131 -16.23 -11.06 14.30
C GLN A 131 -16.46 -11.02 15.81
N LYS A 132 -17.36 -11.87 16.31
CA LYS A 132 -17.52 -12.05 17.75
C LYS A 132 -16.18 -12.52 18.34
N PRO A 133 -15.58 -11.79 19.30
CA PRO A 133 -14.30 -12.18 19.86
C PRO A 133 -14.46 -13.42 20.74
N SER A 134 -13.36 -14.15 20.94
CA SER A 134 -13.29 -15.11 22.03
C SER A 134 -13.23 -14.37 23.37
N GLU A 135 -13.61 -15.05 24.46
CA GLU A 135 -13.47 -14.49 25.81
C GLU A 135 -12.03 -14.05 26.08
N ALA A 136 -11.04 -14.85 25.65
CA ALA A 136 -9.63 -14.53 25.82
C ALA A 136 -9.23 -13.24 25.08
N LEU A 137 -9.67 -13.07 23.83
CA LEU A 137 -9.39 -11.85 23.06
C LEU A 137 -10.06 -10.63 23.70
N TYR A 138 -11.30 -10.77 24.15
CA TYR A 138 -12.02 -9.70 24.86
C TYR A 138 -11.26 -9.25 26.14
N GLN A 139 -10.83 -10.20 26.98
CA GLN A 139 -10.09 -9.90 28.20
C GLN A 139 -8.73 -9.26 27.89
N ALA A 140 -8.00 -9.78 26.91
CA ALA A 140 -6.72 -9.23 26.49
C ALA A 140 -6.85 -7.79 25.97
N SER A 141 -7.80 -7.53 25.07
CA SER A 141 -8.05 -6.17 24.57
C SER A 141 -8.51 -5.21 25.67
N SER A 142 -9.32 -5.67 26.62
CA SER A 142 -9.76 -4.84 27.75
C SER A 142 -8.59 -4.46 28.67
N ASN A 143 -7.66 -5.39 28.89
CA ASN A 143 -6.46 -5.15 29.69
C ASN A 143 -5.39 -4.33 28.95
N GLU A 144 -5.33 -4.39 27.62
CA GLU A 144 -4.43 -3.52 26.83
C GLU A 144 -4.93 -2.07 26.81
N PHE A 145 -6.25 -1.87 26.74
CA PHE A 145 -6.84 -0.53 26.68
C PHE A 145 -6.79 0.27 27.99
N TRP A 146 -6.95 -0.40 29.15
CA TRP A 146 -7.03 0.23 30.48
C TRP A 146 -5.78 0.02 31.31
#